data_AF-A0A453FA67-F1
#
_entry.id   AF-A0A453FA67-F1
#
_cell.length_a   1.000
_cell.length_b   1.000
_cell.length_c   1.000
_cell.angle_alpha   90.00
_cell.angle_beta   90.00
_cell.angle_gamma   90.00
#
_symmetry.space_group_name_H-M   'P 1'
#
loop_
_entity.id
_entity.type
_entity.pdbx_description
1 polymer ?
#
loop_
_entity_poly.entity_id
_entity_poly.type
_entity_poly.pdbx_seq_one_letter_code
_entity_poly.pdbx_strand_id
1 'polypeptide(L)'
;RVRRQGRDLHRRLRRACPQVGKIPLCSDSGVPSEEKESICGRPLGVRFNRKTGELYIADAYLGLMKVGPEGGEAQVLATEADGVPFHFLNGLDVDQATGDVYFTDSSTNYPRRFNTEIIMNADATGRLLKYDARTKLVTVLEADLPYPNGVTLSRDRTHLVVAHTVPCQAFRYWLKGPKAGQYELFADLPGYPDNVRRDGQGGFWVALNQEKARLNATAAPVKHLVGVRLGADGVEVEELTAARGVTLSEVAEQSGNKLWLGSVELDYIGLLV
;
A
#
# COMPACT_ATOMS: atom_id res chain seq x y z
N ARG A 1 12.38 -20.45 9.56
CA ARG A 1 10.97 -20.26 9.12
C ARG A 1 10.79 -18.96 8.32
N VAL A 2 11.25 -17.83 8.86
CA VAL A 2 11.24 -16.46 8.28
C VAL A 2 11.76 -16.38 6.82
N ARG A 3 12.94 -16.95 6.51
CA ARG A 3 13.47 -17.03 5.13
C ARG A 3 12.61 -17.84 4.13
N ARG A 4 11.71 -18.72 4.59
CA ARG A 4 10.85 -19.53 3.71
C ARG A 4 9.60 -18.76 3.28
N GLN A 5 8.97 -17.99 4.17
CA GLN A 5 7.78 -17.18 3.84
C GLN A 5 8.10 -16.06 2.84
N GLY A 6 9.22 -15.33 3.01
CA GLY A 6 9.63 -14.30 2.04
C GLY A 6 9.97 -14.89 0.65
N ARG A 7 10.61 -16.08 0.60
CA ARG A 7 10.88 -16.78 -0.66
C ARG A 7 9.60 -17.30 -1.34
N ASP A 8 8.62 -17.76 -0.56
CA ASP A 8 7.35 -18.24 -1.10
C ASP A 8 6.53 -17.08 -1.69
N LEU A 9 6.44 -15.95 -0.98
CA LEU A 9 5.80 -14.74 -1.49
C LEU A 9 6.47 -14.23 -2.77
N HIS A 10 7.80 -14.12 -2.79
CA HIS A 10 8.55 -13.71 -3.99
C HIS A 10 8.31 -14.62 -5.19
N ARG A 11 8.28 -15.95 -4.96
CA ARG A 11 8.00 -16.93 -6.02
C ARG A 11 6.57 -16.82 -6.54
N ARG A 12 5.58 -16.58 -5.66
CA ARG A 12 4.19 -16.37 -6.06
C ARG A 12 4.04 -15.10 -6.89
N LEU A 13 4.61 -13.98 -6.45
CA LEU A 13 4.52 -12.70 -7.17
C LEU A 13 5.16 -12.75 -8.54
N ARG A 14 6.33 -13.39 -8.68
CA ARG A 14 6.98 -13.55 -10.01
C ARG A 14 6.14 -14.34 -11.00
N ARG A 15 5.32 -15.28 -10.53
CA ARG A 15 4.45 -16.10 -11.39
C ARG A 15 3.07 -15.50 -11.57
N ALA A 16 2.65 -14.61 -10.66
CA ALA A 16 1.36 -13.95 -10.66
C ALA A 16 1.18 -13.02 -11.86
N CYS A 17 2.21 -12.26 -12.23
CA CYS A 17 2.14 -11.36 -13.37
C CYS A 17 2.06 -12.15 -14.69
N PRO A 18 0.98 -12.00 -15.50
CA PRO A 18 0.70 -12.86 -16.66
C PRO A 18 1.79 -12.89 -17.73
N GLN A 19 2.60 -11.84 -17.80
CA GLN A 19 3.61 -11.63 -18.84
C GLN A 19 5.03 -12.02 -18.41
N VAL A 20 5.27 -12.21 -17.11
CA VAL A 20 6.60 -12.52 -16.58
C VAL A 20 6.97 -13.95 -16.98
N GLY A 21 7.98 -14.09 -17.86
CA GLY A 21 8.44 -15.36 -18.42
C GLY A 21 7.86 -15.71 -19.81
N LYS A 22 6.86 -14.95 -20.30
CA LYS A 22 6.32 -15.07 -21.67
C LYS A 22 6.88 -13.99 -22.60
N ILE A 23 7.09 -12.79 -22.06
CA ILE A 23 7.66 -11.66 -22.81
C ILE A 23 9.14 -11.51 -22.41
N PRO A 24 10.11 -11.65 -23.35
CA PRO A 24 11.54 -11.51 -23.05
C PRO A 24 11.88 -10.17 -22.39
N LEU A 25 11.19 -9.10 -22.79
CA LEU A 25 11.32 -7.76 -22.20
C LEU A 25 11.17 -7.77 -20.67
N CYS A 26 10.22 -8.55 -20.12
CA CYS A 26 9.98 -8.59 -18.67
C CYS A 26 11.11 -9.21 -17.84
N SER A 27 12.04 -9.91 -18.50
CA SER A 27 13.21 -10.51 -17.85
C SER A 27 14.53 -9.81 -18.20
N ASP A 28 14.48 -8.81 -19.07
CA ASP A 28 15.66 -8.10 -19.55
C ASP A 28 16.12 -7.06 -18.51
N SER A 29 17.35 -7.18 -18.03
CA SER A 29 17.92 -6.25 -17.07
C SER A 29 18.46 -4.96 -17.69
N GLY A 30 18.55 -4.89 -19.03
CA GLY A 30 19.11 -3.75 -19.77
C GLY A 30 18.15 -2.59 -20.01
N VAL A 31 16.85 -2.75 -19.74
CA VAL A 31 15.86 -1.68 -19.88
C VAL A 31 15.24 -1.39 -18.50
N PRO A 32 15.11 -0.11 -18.10
CA PRO A 32 14.62 0.30 -16.79
C PRO A 32 13.28 -0.35 -16.42
N SER A 33 13.06 -0.55 -15.12
CA SER A 33 11.86 -1.24 -14.64
C SER A 33 10.60 -0.49 -15.03
N GLU A 34 10.61 0.83 -14.84
CA GLU A 34 9.55 1.81 -15.07
C GLU A 34 9.02 1.79 -16.51
N GLU A 35 9.88 1.47 -17.47
CA GLU A 35 9.51 1.37 -18.89
C GLU A 35 8.75 0.07 -19.21
N LYS A 36 8.84 -0.92 -18.33
CA LYS A 36 8.27 -2.25 -18.52
C LYS A 36 7.11 -2.53 -17.59
N GLU A 37 6.99 -1.81 -16.49
CA GLU A 37 5.97 -2.07 -15.47
C GLU A 37 4.55 -2.12 -16.06
N SER A 38 4.22 -1.27 -17.04
CA SER A 38 2.90 -1.28 -17.70
C SER A 38 2.60 -2.55 -18.52
N ILE A 39 3.64 -3.31 -18.89
CA ILE A 39 3.52 -4.57 -19.62
C ILE A 39 3.66 -5.75 -18.65
N CYS A 40 4.60 -5.66 -17.72
CA CYS A 40 5.02 -6.77 -16.87
C CYS A 40 4.32 -6.80 -15.51
N GLY A 41 3.59 -5.74 -15.17
CA GLY A 41 3.00 -5.51 -13.85
C GLY A 41 4.01 -4.96 -12.84
N ARG A 42 3.47 -4.32 -11.81
CA ARG A 42 4.19 -3.86 -10.63
C ARG A 42 3.30 -4.03 -9.40
N PRO A 43 3.33 -5.19 -8.73
CA PRO A 43 2.63 -5.40 -7.46
C PRO A 43 3.16 -4.45 -6.37
N LEU A 44 2.28 -3.67 -5.75
CA LEU A 44 2.63 -2.74 -4.66
C LEU A 44 1.95 -3.09 -3.35
N GLY A 45 0.68 -3.46 -3.41
CA GLY A 45 -0.09 -3.94 -2.27
C GLY A 45 -0.34 -5.44 -2.39
N VAL A 46 0.02 -6.22 -1.37
CA VAL A 46 -0.19 -7.67 -1.38
C VAL A 46 -0.70 -8.14 -0.03
N ARG A 47 -1.82 -8.88 0.05
CA ARG A 47 -2.29 -9.45 1.31
C ARG A 47 -2.93 -10.81 1.15
N PHE A 48 -2.64 -11.69 2.09
CA PHE A 48 -3.27 -13.00 2.16
C PHE A 48 -4.67 -12.89 2.77
N ASN A 49 -5.62 -13.59 2.16
CA ASN A 49 -6.74 -14.14 2.91
C ASN A 49 -6.23 -15.38 3.65
N ARG A 50 -6.11 -15.28 4.98
CA ARG A 50 -5.50 -16.34 5.80
C ARG A 50 -6.33 -17.62 5.87
N LYS A 51 -7.64 -17.53 5.62
CA LYS A 51 -8.54 -18.69 5.61
C LYS A 51 -8.41 -19.49 4.33
N THR A 52 -8.38 -18.82 3.18
CA THR A 52 -8.35 -19.49 1.87
C THR A 52 -6.93 -19.73 1.35
N GLY A 53 -5.94 -18.98 1.86
CA GLY A 53 -4.57 -19.01 1.36
C GLY A 53 -4.39 -18.26 0.03
N GLU A 54 -5.45 -17.61 -0.47
CA GLU A 54 -5.37 -16.73 -1.64
C GLU A 54 -4.56 -15.47 -1.31
N LEU A 55 -3.74 -15.04 -2.25
CA LEU A 55 -2.98 -13.79 -2.19
C LEU A 55 -3.65 -12.77 -3.10
N TYR A 56 -4.18 -11.70 -2.52
CA TYR A 56 -4.69 -10.54 -3.22
C TYR A 56 -3.56 -9.58 -3.53
N ILE A 57 -3.61 -8.96 -4.72
CA ILE A 57 -2.56 -8.12 -5.28
C ILE A 57 -3.20 -6.87 -5.87
N ALA A 58 -2.72 -5.70 -5.45
CA ALA A 58 -2.95 -4.42 -6.09
C ALA A 58 -1.73 -4.16 -6.95
N ASP A 59 -1.91 -4.33 -8.25
CA ASP A 59 -0.88 -4.03 -9.23
C ASP A 59 -1.11 -2.65 -9.79
N ALA A 60 -0.04 -1.85 -9.85
CA ALA A 60 -0.12 -0.46 -10.28
C ALA A 60 -0.67 -0.27 -11.70
N TYR A 61 -0.60 -1.29 -12.55
CA TYR A 61 -1.02 -1.21 -13.96
C TYR A 61 -2.07 -2.26 -14.34
N LEU A 62 -2.04 -3.44 -13.71
CA LEU A 62 -2.89 -4.57 -14.09
C LEU A 62 -4.21 -4.66 -13.29
N GLY A 63 -4.39 -3.80 -12.28
CA GLY A 63 -5.60 -3.73 -11.47
C GLY A 63 -5.58 -4.64 -10.24
N LEU A 64 -6.77 -4.91 -9.69
CA LEU A 64 -6.93 -5.77 -8.53
C LEU A 64 -6.91 -7.22 -9.01
N MET A 65 -6.02 -8.03 -8.45
CA MET A 65 -5.82 -9.41 -8.85
C MET A 65 -5.81 -10.35 -7.63
N LYS A 66 -5.93 -11.65 -7.89
CA LYS A 66 -5.67 -12.68 -6.87
C LYS A 66 -4.99 -13.91 -7.46
N VAL A 67 -4.24 -14.61 -6.63
CA VAL A 67 -3.65 -15.92 -6.97
C VAL A 67 -3.90 -16.92 -5.84
N GLY A 68 -4.14 -18.18 -6.20
CA GLY A 68 -4.40 -19.25 -5.24
C GLY A 68 -3.17 -19.64 -4.39
N PRO A 69 -3.36 -20.54 -3.41
CA PRO A 69 -2.30 -20.97 -2.50
C PRO A 69 -1.11 -21.68 -3.20
N GLU A 70 -1.33 -22.21 -4.40
CA GLU A 70 -0.28 -22.88 -5.20
C GLU A 70 0.53 -21.89 -6.05
N GLY A 71 0.18 -20.59 -6.04
CA GLY A 71 0.77 -19.60 -6.94
C GLY A 71 0.30 -19.77 -8.38
N GLY A 72 1.15 -19.40 -9.34
CA GLY A 72 0.81 -19.37 -10.77
C GLY A 72 0.36 -17.98 -11.22
N GLU A 73 -0.22 -17.91 -12.41
CA GLU A 73 -0.76 -16.68 -12.99
C GLU A 73 -1.95 -16.18 -12.16
N ALA A 74 -1.97 -14.88 -11.87
CA ALA A 74 -3.05 -14.27 -11.10
C ALA A 74 -4.28 -14.01 -11.98
N GLN A 75 -5.45 -14.22 -11.39
CA GLN A 75 -6.72 -13.81 -11.96
C GLN A 75 -6.92 -12.31 -11.71
N VAL A 76 -7.19 -11.55 -12.76
CA VAL A 76 -7.67 -10.17 -12.66
C VAL A 76 -9.11 -10.16 -12.17
N LEU A 77 -9.38 -9.42 -11.10
CA LEU A 77 -10.69 -9.29 -10.47
C LEU A 77 -11.42 -8.02 -10.90
N ALA A 78 -10.68 -6.92 -11.04
CA ALA A 78 -11.24 -5.64 -11.47
C ALA A 78 -10.12 -4.73 -12.01
N THR A 79 -10.47 -3.94 -13.03
CA THR A 79 -9.59 -2.93 -13.66
C THR A 79 -10.19 -1.52 -13.65
N GLU A 80 -11.42 -1.39 -13.17
CA GLU A 80 -12.15 -0.13 -13.11
C GLU A 80 -13.21 -0.16 -12.00
N ALA A 81 -13.72 1.01 -11.65
CA ALA A 81 -14.90 1.19 -10.81
C ALA A 81 -15.69 2.39 -11.33
N ASP A 82 -17.02 2.27 -11.36
CA ASP A 82 -17.95 3.29 -11.87
C ASP A 82 -17.58 3.83 -13.27
N GLY A 83 -17.10 2.94 -14.15
CA GLY A 83 -16.68 3.27 -15.52
C GLY A 83 -15.36 4.04 -15.62
N VAL A 84 -14.65 4.25 -14.51
CA VAL A 84 -13.34 4.92 -14.48
C VAL A 84 -12.23 3.89 -14.25
N PRO A 85 -11.33 3.69 -15.24
CA PRO A 85 -10.19 2.78 -15.13
C PRO A 85 -9.29 3.08 -13.93
N PHE A 86 -8.66 2.04 -13.39
CA PHE A 86 -7.58 2.19 -12.42
C PHE A 86 -6.31 2.60 -13.16
N HIS A 87 -5.63 3.63 -12.65
CA HIS A 87 -4.36 4.07 -13.22
C HIS A 87 -3.17 3.80 -12.31
N PHE A 88 -3.39 3.74 -10.99
CA PHE A 88 -2.31 3.52 -10.04
C PHE A 88 -2.82 2.86 -8.76
N LEU A 89 -3.17 1.57 -8.82
CA LEU A 89 -3.47 0.85 -7.59
C LEU A 89 -2.22 0.69 -6.73
N ASN A 90 -2.38 0.87 -5.42
CA ASN A 90 -1.25 0.94 -4.50
C ASN A 90 -1.41 -0.02 -3.31
N GLY A 91 -1.91 0.44 -2.17
CA GLY A 91 -2.13 -0.38 -0.99
C GLY A 91 -3.42 -1.19 -1.03
N LEU A 92 -3.43 -2.32 -0.32
CA LEU A 92 -4.66 -3.07 -0.02
C LEU A 92 -4.63 -3.74 1.36
N ASP A 93 -5.80 -4.04 1.89
CA ASP A 93 -6.03 -4.93 3.03
C ASP A 93 -7.27 -5.81 2.83
N VAL A 94 -7.29 -6.96 3.48
CA VAL A 94 -8.37 -7.97 3.36
C VAL A 94 -9.06 -8.12 4.70
N ASP A 95 -10.38 -7.90 4.76
CA ASP A 95 -11.18 -8.26 5.92
C ASP A 95 -11.20 -9.79 6.06
N GLN A 96 -10.47 -10.31 7.05
CA GLN A 96 -10.33 -11.74 7.27
C GLN A 96 -11.66 -12.42 7.65
N ALA A 97 -12.68 -11.67 8.06
CA ALA A 97 -13.98 -12.21 8.38
C ALA A 97 -14.86 -12.39 7.15
N THR A 98 -14.95 -11.38 6.28
CA THR A 98 -15.85 -11.37 5.11
C THR A 98 -15.16 -11.77 3.81
N GLY A 99 -13.84 -11.59 3.73
CA GLY A 99 -13.05 -11.72 2.50
C GLY A 99 -13.03 -10.46 1.64
N ASP A 100 -13.78 -9.41 2.01
CA ASP A 100 -13.79 -8.15 1.28
C ASP A 100 -12.40 -7.52 1.25
N VAL A 101 -12.10 -6.84 0.15
CA VAL A 101 -10.79 -6.21 -0.06
C VAL A 101 -10.98 -4.70 -0.12
N TYR A 102 -10.22 -3.98 0.68
CA TYR A 102 -10.16 -2.52 0.64
C TYR A 102 -8.82 -2.13 0.01
N PHE A 103 -8.84 -1.21 -0.94
CA PHE A 103 -7.66 -0.85 -1.70
C PHE A 103 -7.73 0.60 -2.18
N THR A 104 -6.58 1.14 -2.59
CA THR A 104 -6.45 2.52 -3.06
C THR A 104 -6.09 2.57 -4.54
N ASP A 105 -6.60 3.59 -5.21
CA ASP A 105 -6.13 4.04 -6.53
C ASP A 105 -5.54 5.45 -6.33
N SER A 106 -4.22 5.59 -6.45
CA SER A 106 -3.51 6.82 -6.04
C SER A 106 -3.83 8.01 -6.95
N SER A 107 -4.24 7.78 -8.19
CA SER A 107 -4.66 8.81 -9.14
C SER A 107 -5.49 8.16 -10.25
N THR A 108 -6.51 8.85 -10.75
CA THR A 108 -7.22 8.42 -11.98
C THR A 108 -6.67 9.09 -13.24
N ASN A 109 -5.66 9.96 -13.11
CA ASN A 109 -5.07 10.69 -14.22
C ASN A 109 -3.68 10.16 -14.59
N TYR A 110 -2.90 9.75 -13.60
CA TYR A 110 -1.48 9.46 -13.75
C TYR A 110 -1.13 8.03 -13.30
N PRO A 111 -0.51 7.22 -14.16
CA PRO A 111 0.10 5.96 -13.73
C PRO A 111 1.34 6.18 -12.86
N ARG A 112 1.76 5.13 -12.16
CA ARG A 112 2.91 5.12 -11.24
C ARG A 112 4.18 5.80 -11.78
N ARG A 113 4.56 5.57 -13.04
CA ARG A 113 5.76 6.18 -13.65
C ARG A 113 5.72 7.72 -13.70
N PHE A 114 4.54 8.32 -13.57
CA PHE A 114 4.30 9.76 -13.53
C PHE A 114 3.93 10.23 -12.11
N ASN A 115 4.51 9.60 -11.08
CA ASN A 115 4.26 9.97 -9.69
C ASN A 115 4.65 11.42 -9.37
N THR A 116 5.60 11.99 -10.12
CA THR A 116 6.11 13.34 -9.92
C THR A 116 5.08 14.36 -10.39
N GLU A 117 4.37 14.05 -11.47
CA GLU A 117 3.27 14.84 -12.03
C GLU A 117 2.06 14.86 -11.09
N ILE A 118 1.77 13.79 -10.36
CA ILE A 118 0.74 13.78 -9.30
C ILE A 118 1.07 14.86 -8.25
N ILE A 119 2.34 14.93 -7.85
CA ILE A 119 2.81 15.90 -6.83
C ILE A 119 2.80 17.32 -7.41
N MET A 120 3.41 17.54 -8.57
CA MET A 120 3.57 18.86 -9.19
C MET A 120 2.22 19.51 -9.54
N ASN A 121 1.26 18.71 -9.99
CA ASN A 121 -0.06 19.21 -10.38
C ASN A 121 -1.08 19.18 -9.23
N ALA A 122 -0.65 18.82 -8.01
CA ALA A 122 -1.52 18.64 -6.85
C ALA A 122 -2.75 17.77 -7.18
N ASP A 123 -2.54 16.67 -7.91
CA ASP A 123 -3.62 15.76 -8.29
C ASP A 123 -4.28 15.18 -7.03
N ALA A 124 -5.60 15.34 -6.98
CA ALA A 124 -6.45 14.85 -5.91
C ALA A 124 -7.60 14.04 -6.50
N THR A 125 -7.31 13.19 -7.49
CA THR A 125 -8.32 12.33 -8.12
C THR A 125 -8.30 10.90 -7.59
N GLY A 126 -7.46 10.63 -6.59
CA GLY A 126 -7.34 9.30 -6.00
C GLY A 126 -8.62 8.82 -5.35
N ARG A 127 -8.71 7.51 -5.11
CA ARG A 127 -9.91 6.85 -4.61
C ARG A 127 -9.59 5.81 -3.55
N LEU A 128 -10.50 5.67 -2.59
CA LEU A 128 -10.60 4.52 -1.68
C LEU A 128 -11.71 3.60 -2.19
N LEU A 129 -11.39 2.32 -2.37
CA LEU A 129 -12.29 1.35 -2.99
C LEU A 129 -12.51 0.12 -2.11
N LYS A 130 -13.65 -0.53 -2.33
CA LYS A 130 -13.99 -1.84 -1.77
C LYS A 130 -14.33 -2.80 -2.90
N TYR A 131 -13.71 -3.97 -2.91
CA TYR A 131 -14.18 -5.15 -3.64
C TYR A 131 -14.97 -6.05 -2.69
N ASP A 132 -16.24 -6.26 -2.98
CA ASP A 132 -17.10 -7.17 -2.22
C ASP A 132 -16.87 -8.62 -2.66
N ALA A 133 -16.38 -9.45 -1.76
CA ALA A 133 -15.97 -10.80 -2.09
C ALA A 133 -17.15 -11.71 -2.47
N ARG A 134 -18.40 -11.34 -2.11
CA ARG A 134 -19.60 -12.11 -2.43
C ARG A 134 -20.19 -11.68 -3.77
N THR A 135 -20.41 -10.39 -3.96
CA THR A 135 -21.04 -9.87 -5.20
C THR A 135 -20.05 -9.72 -6.34
N LYS A 136 -18.75 -9.70 -6.05
CA LYS A 136 -17.65 -9.49 -7.01
C LYS A 136 -17.66 -8.09 -7.62
N LEU A 137 -18.36 -7.14 -7.00
CA LEU A 137 -18.44 -5.75 -7.44
C LEU A 137 -17.42 -4.89 -6.70
N VAL A 138 -16.94 -3.85 -7.40
CA VAL A 138 -16.15 -2.78 -6.79
C VAL A 138 -17.06 -1.59 -6.51
N THR A 139 -16.89 -0.96 -5.35
CA THR A 139 -17.56 0.26 -4.95
C THR A 139 -16.51 1.30 -4.57
N VAL A 140 -16.66 2.53 -5.06
CA VAL A 140 -15.88 3.69 -4.59
C VAL A 140 -16.45 4.10 -3.23
N LEU A 141 -15.64 4.01 -2.17
CA LEU A 141 -16.03 4.41 -0.82
C LEU A 141 -15.83 5.90 -0.59
N GLU A 142 -14.75 6.45 -1.15
CA GLU A 142 -14.38 7.86 -1.10
C GLU A 142 -13.57 8.21 -2.36
N ALA A 143 -13.80 9.42 -2.89
CA ALA A 143 -13.16 9.92 -4.10
C ALA A 143 -12.50 11.27 -3.84
N ASP A 144 -11.91 11.86 -4.88
CA ASP A 144 -11.27 13.17 -4.83
C ASP A 144 -10.16 13.28 -3.76
N LEU A 145 -9.38 12.19 -3.62
CA LEU A 145 -8.38 12.03 -2.58
C LEU A 145 -6.99 12.48 -3.04
N PRO A 146 -6.25 13.27 -2.24
CA PRO A 146 -4.88 13.65 -2.55
C PRO A 146 -3.92 12.49 -2.31
N TYR A 147 -3.57 11.77 -3.36
CA TYR A 147 -2.58 10.69 -3.38
C TYR A 147 -2.76 9.65 -2.24
N PRO A 148 -3.91 8.94 -2.18
CA PRO A 148 -4.10 7.83 -1.24
C PRO A 148 -3.18 6.67 -1.62
N ASN A 149 -2.29 6.28 -0.71
CA ASN A 149 -1.22 5.33 -0.96
C ASN A 149 -1.52 4.01 -0.23
N GLY A 150 -1.28 3.95 1.09
CA GLY A 150 -1.61 2.80 1.91
C GLY A 150 -3.06 2.77 2.43
N VAL A 151 -3.61 1.58 2.64
CA VAL A 151 -4.85 1.38 3.42
C VAL A 151 -4.75 0.15 4.32
N THR A 152 -5.36 0.23 5.50
CA THR A 152 -5.56 -0.94 6.38
C THR A 152 -6.86 -0.86 7.17
N LEU A 153 -7.45 -2.01 7.43
CA LEU A 153 -8.62 -2.16 8.28
C LEU A 153 -8.22 -2.12 9.76
N SER A 154 -8.98 -1.41 10.59
CA SER A 154 -8.84 -1.44 12.05
C SER A 154 -9.04 -2.85 12.62
N ARG A 155 -8.46 -3.11 13.79
CA ARG A 155 -8.55 -4.44 14.44
C ARG A 155 -9.99 -4.87 14.73
N ASP A 156 -10.83 -3.93 15.15
CA ASP A 156 -12.24 -4.16 15.44
C ASP A 156 -13.15 -4.10 14.19
N ARG A 157 -12.57 -3.78 13.03
CA ARG A 157 -13.23 -3.68 11.72
C ARG A 157 -14.35 -2.63 11.71
N THR A 158 -14.16 -1.53 12.44
CA THR A 158 -15.11 -0.41 12.49
C THR A 158 -14.75 0.68 11.49
N HIS A 159 -13.48 0.79 11.11
CA HIS A 159 -12.98 1.81 10.20
C HIS A 159 -11.73 1.36 9.43
N LEU A 160 -11.41 2.08 8.36
CA LEU A 160 -10.16 1.98 7.61
C LEU A 160 -9.27 3.17 7.99
N VAL A 161 -7.94 2.97 7.94
CA VAL A 161 -6.95 4.05 7.96
C VAL A 161 -6.29 4.11 6.59
N VAL A 162 -6.24 5.31 6.01
CA VAL A 162 -5.69 5.57 4.67
C VAL A 162 -4.55 6.58 4.81
N ALA A 163 -3.40 6.25 4.24
CA ALA A 163 -2.23 7.13 4.21
C ALA A 163 -2.26 7.98 2.94
N HIS A 164 -2.20 9.30 3.09
CA HIS A 164 -2.12 10.26 1.99
C HIS A 164 -0.69 10.80 1.88
N THR A 165 -0.02 10.49 0.76
CA THR A 165 1.41 10.80 0.59
C THR A 165 1.67 12.30 0.57
N VAL A 166 1.00 13.06 -0.32
CA VAL A 166 1.28 14.49 -0.54
C VAL A 166 1.03 15.36 0.70
N PRO A 167 -0.15 15.33 1.36
CA PRO A 167 -0.39 16.16 2.53
C PRO A 167 0.34 15.69 3.79
N CYS A 168 1.02 14.53 3.74
CA CYS A 168 1.64 13.88 4.89
C CYS A 168 0.62 13.66 6.02
N GLN A 169 -0.49 12.98 5.71
CA GLN A 169 -1.60 12.79 6.63
C GLN A 169 -2.14 11.35 6.56
N ALA A 170 -2.71 10.89 7.66
CA ALA A 170 -3.55 9.70 7.69
C ALA A 170 -5.00 10.11 7.95
N PHE A 171 -5.93 9.50 7.22
CA PHE A 171 -7.37 9.70 7.38
C PHE A 171 -8.04 8.40 7.81
N ARG A 172 -9.19 8.54 8.46
CA ARG A 172 -10.04 7.44 8.88
C ARG A 172 -11.36 7.46 8.13
N TYR A 173 -11.71 6.33 7.51
CA TYR A 173 -13.03 6.08 6.93
C TYR A 173 -13.84 5.15 7.83
N TRP A 174 -14.97 5.62 8.36
CA TRP A 174 -15.83 4.81 9.23
C TRP A 174 -16.68 3.83 8.41
N LEU A 175 -16.52 2.54 8.64
CA LEU A 175 -17.31 1.48 7.98
C LEU A 175 -18.62 1.19 8.71
N LYS A 176 -18.69 1.45 10.02
CA LYS A 176 -19.79 1.05 10.91
C LYS A 176 -20.05 2.10 11.99
N GLY A 177 -21.21 1.96 12.63
CA GLY A 177 -21.63 2.81 13.74
C GLY A 177 -22.23 4.14 13.27
N PRO A 178 -22.51 5.07 14.20
CA PRO A 178 -23.19 6.33 13.91
C PRO A 178 -22.45 7.24 12.92
N LYS A 179 -21.13 7.06 12.77
CA LYS A 179 -20.28 7.80 11.84
C LYS A 179 -20.06 7.09 10.49
N ALA A 180 -20.72 5.95 10.23
CA ALA A 180 -20.49 5.19 9.00
C ALA A 180 -20.60 6.08 7.74
N GLY A 181 -19.61 5.96 6.85
CA GLY A 181 -19.45 6.79 5.65
C GLY A 181 -18.70 8.10 5.86
N GLN A 182 -18.36 8.50 7.09
CA GLN A 182 -17.56 9.69 7.35
C GLN A 182 -16.07 9.44 7.11
N TYR A 183 -15.41 10.42 6.49
CA TYR A 183 -13.97 10.47 6.26
C TYR A 183 -13.36 11.66 7.01
N GLU A 184 -12.49 11.41 7.98
CA GLU A 184 -11.95 12.46 8.86
C GLU A 184 -10.44 12.29 9.09
N LEU A 185 -9.75 13.41 9.36
CA LEU A 185 -8.33 13.40 9.71
C LEU A 185 -8.10 12.51 10.93
N PHE A 186 -7.13 11.60 10.82
CA PHE A 186 -6.74 10.69 11.90
C PHE A 186 -5.40 11.10 12.51
N ALA A 187 -4.41 11.48 11.69
CA ALA A 187 -3.12 11.96 12.16
C ALA A 187 -2.47 12.90 11.13
N ASP A 188 -1.77 13.94 11.61
CA ASP A 188 -0.75 14.64 10.81
C ASP A 188 0.58 13.90 10.99
N LEU A 189 1.26 13.60 9.88
CA LEU A 189 2.43 12.73 9.88
C LEU A 189 3.72 13.55 9.67
N PRO A 190 4.84 13.14 10.27
CA PRO A 190 6.10 13.88 10.17
C PRO A 190 6.84 13.66 8.84
N GLY A 191 6.31 12.82 7.94
CA GLY A 191 6.91 12.45 6.66
C GLY A 191 5.88 12.08 5.61
N TYR A 192 6.35 11.85 4.38
CA TYR A 192 5.52 11.42 3.26
C TYR A 192 5.22 9.92 3.42
N PRO A 193 3.96 9.55 3.76
CA PRO A 193 3.67 8.16 4.03
C PRO A 193 3.51 7.32 2.76
N ASP A 194 3.78 6.03 2.92
CA ASP A 194 3.53 5.00 1.92
C ASP A 194 2.47 4.02 2.48
N ASN A 195 2.81 2.74 2.71
CA ASN A 195 1.87 1.81 3.33
C ASN A 195 1.63 2.09 4.82
N VAL A 196 0.39 1.84 5.25
CA VAL A 196 -0.05 1.80 6.66
C VAL A 196 -0.51 0.40 7.02
N ARG A 197 -0.11 -0.13 8.18
CA ARG A 197 -0.40 -1.49 8.65
C ARG A 197 -0.77 -1.54 10.12
N ARG A 198 -1.71 -2.41 10.49
CA ARG A 198 -1.96 -2.74 11.90
C ARG A 198 -0.68 -3.21 12.59
N ASP A 199 -0.44 -2.70 13.80
CA ASP A 199 0.61 -3.19 14.71
C ASP A 199 0.21 -4.50 15.44
N GLY A 200 -1.08 -4.87 15.38
CA GLY A 200 -1.63 -6.05 16.06
C GLY A 200 -2.05 -5.79 17.52
N GLN A 201 -1.66 -4.66 18.08
CA GLN A 201 -1.99 -4.21 19.43
C GLN A 201 -3.17 -3.22 19.44
N GLY A 202 -3.54 -2.69 18.27
CA GLY A 202 -4.69 -1.81 18.06
C GLY A 202 -4.33 -0.50 17.38
N GLY A 203 -3.03 -0.21 17.26
CA GLY A 203 -2.48 0.91 16.51
C GLY A 203 -2.01 0.52 15.11
N PHE A 204 -1.17 1.38 14.54
CA PHE A 204 -0.76 1.31 13.14
C PHE A 204 0.70 1.73 12.96
N TRP A 205 1.45 0.97 12.19
CA TRP A 205 2.71 1.41 11.60
C TRP A 205 2.45 2.11 10.28
N VAL A 206 3.05 3.27 10.08
CA VAL A 206 3.06 4.00 8.80
C VAL A 206 4.50 4.09 8.32
N ALA A 207 4.80 3.53 7.16
CA ALA A 207 6.10 3.67 6.52
C ALA A 207 6.24 5.09 5.93
N LEU A 208 7.41 5.69 6.08
CA LEU A 208 7.70 7.03 5.56
C LEU A 208 8.85 6.95 4.55
N ASN A 209 8.65 7.56 3.39
CA ASN A 209 9.70 7.63 2.36
C ASN A 209 10.76 8.66 2.71
N GLN A 210 10.36 9.81 3.26
CA GLN A 210 11.23 10.91 3.68
C GLN A 210 10.50 11.85 4.65
N GLU A 211 11.22 12.76 5.30
CA GLU A 211 10.62 13.78 6.17
C GLU A 211 9.76 14.77 5.39
N LYS A 212 8.75 15.30 6.08
CA LYS A 212 7.88 16.36 5.55
C LYS A 212 8.74 17.60 5.29
N ALA A 213 8.73 18.08 4.06
CA ALA A 213 9.50 19.26 3.69
C ALA A 213 9.02 20.46 4.54
N ARG A 214 9.97 21.15 5.19
CA ARG A 214 9.70 22.36 5.96
C ARG A 214 10.25 23.56 5.19
N LEU A 215 9.36 24.40 4.69
CA LEU A 215 9.69 25.56 3.83
C LEU A 215 10.72 26.52 4.44
N ASN A 216 10.86 26.55 5.78
CA ASN A 216 11.79 27.41 6.52
C ASN A 216 12.90 26.64 7.26
N ALA A 217 13.18 25.39 6.91
CA ALA A 217 14.26 24.64 7.55
C ALA A 217 15.63 25.16 7.10
N THR A 218 16.38 25.76 8.02
CA THR A 218 17.75 26.24 7.80
C THR A 218 18.81 25.16 8.02
N ALA A 219 18.41 24.00 8.53
CA ALA A 219 19.28 22.87 8.80
C ALA A 219 18.62 21.55 8.35
N ALA A 220 19.45 20.61 7.89
CA ALA A 220 18.99 19.27 7.57
C ALA A 220 18.38 18.59 8.82
N PRO A 221 17.40 17.70 8.66
CA PRO A 221 16.84 16.92 9.78
C PRO A 221 17.96 16.23 10.57
N VAL A 222 17.87 16.27 11.90
CA VAL A 222 18.85 15.63 12.81
C VAL A 222 18.74 14.11 12.74
N LYS A 223 17.52 13.60 12.53
CA LYS A 223 17.20 12.18 12.35
C LYS A 223 16.63 11.94 10.96
N HIS A 224 16.88 10.75 10.40
CA HIS A 224 16.24 10.30 9.17
C HIS A 224 15.05 9.38 9.50
N LEU A 225 13.82 9.89 9.40
CA LEU A 225 12.58 9.19 9.75
C LEU A 225 12.12 8.31 8.58
N VAL A 226 11.88 7.03 8.87
CA VAL A 226 11.43 6.03 7.88
C VAL A 226 10.14 5.32 8.30
N GLY A 227 9.62 5.64 9.47
CA GLY A 227 8.32 5.14 9.90
C GLY A 227 7.87 5.77 11.22
N VAL A 228 6.59 5.68 11.50
CA VAL A 228 6.00 6.04 12.79
C VAL A 228 4.95 5.01 13.20
N ARG A 229 4.81 4.80 14.51
CA ARG A 229 3.69 4.04 15.07
C ARG A 229 2.67 4.99 15.66
N LEU A 230 1.42 4.84 15.24
CA LEU A 230 0.26 5.55 15.74
C LEU A 230 -0.52 4.66 16.71
N GLY A 231 -1.04 5.23 17.78
CA GLY A 231 -2.04 4.61 18.64
C GLY A 231 -3.38 4.43 17.93
N ALA A 232 -4.33 3.77 18.61
CA ALA A 232 -5.70 3.59 18.10
C ALA A 232 -6.47 4.91 17.93
N ASP A 233 -6.02 5.97 18.60
CA ASP A 233 -6.53 7.33 18.57
C ASP A 233 -5.83 8.23 17.53
N GLY A 234 -4.80 7.72 16.85
CA GLY A 234 -4.03 8.45 15.84
C GLY A 234 -2.85 9.24 16.42
N VAL A 235 -2.61 9.17 17.73
CA VAL A 235 -1.46 9.83 18.36
C VAL A 235 -0.18 9.06 18.04
N GLU A 236 0.86 9.75 17.61
CA GLU A 236 2.19 9.15 17.42
C GLU A 236 2.76 8.69 18.77
N VAL A 237 3.16 7.42 18.83
CA VAL A 237 3.72 6.78 20.04
C VAL A 237 5.15 6.28 19.85
N GLU A 238 5.63 6.20 18.61
CA GLU A 238 6.97 5.68 18.30
C GLU A 238 7.47 6.20 16.96
N GLU A 239 8.77 6.52 16.89
CA GLU A 239 9.48 6.85 15.66
C GLU A 239 10.38 5.68 15.24
N LEU A 240 10.46 5.42 13.94
CA LEU A 240 11.46 4.53 13.34
C LEU A 240 12.43 5.36 12.48
N THR A 241 13.72 5.23 12.77
CA THR A 241 14.80 5.94 12.05
C THR A 241 15.75 4.98 11.36
N ALA A 242 16.37 5.42 10.27
CA ALA A 242 17.41 4.68 9.57
C ALA A 242 18.62 5.56 9.21
N ALA A 243 19.62 4.99 8.56
CA ALA A 243 20.68 5.77 7.93
C ALA A 243 20.10 6.66 6.82
N ARG A 244 20.72 7.82 6.57
CA ARG A 244 20.31 8.72 5.47
C ARG A 244 20.32 7.96 4.14
N GLY A 245 19.33 8.22 3.30
CA GLY A 245 19.16 7.59 2.00
C GLY A 245 18.42 6.25 2.04
N VAL A 246 18.02 5.76 3.21
CA VAL A 246 17.11 4.61 3.32
C VAL A 246 15.67 5.09 3.20
N THR A 247 14.93 4.58 2.23
CA THR A 247 13.48 4.83 2.10
C THR A 247 12.72 3.55 2.41
N LEU A 248 11.59 3.63 3.11
CA LEU A 248 10.75 2.48 3.39
C LEU A 248 9.34 2.69 2.85
N SER A 249 8.84 1.67 2.15
CA SER A 249 7.48 1.62 1.65
C SER A 249 6.56 0.75 2.50
N GLU A 250 7.11 -0.10 3.38
CA GLU A 250 6.34 -1.02 4.21
C GLU A 250 7.05 -1.25 5.56
N VAL A 251 6.30 -1.10 6.64
CA VAL A 251 6.70 -1.52 8.00
C VAL A 251 5.63 -2.45 8.52
N ALA A 252 5.95 -3.74 8.64
CA ALA A 252 4.99 -4.77 9.00
C ALA A 252 5.44 -5.54 10.24
N GLU A 253 4.63 -5.47 11.30
CA GLU A 253 4.89 -6.19 12.53
C GLU A 253 4.68 -7.71 12.36
N GLN A 254 5.51 -8.46 13.07
CA GLN A 254 5.50 -9.92 13.13
C GLN A 254 5.46 -10.39 14.58
N SER A 255 5.15 -11.68 14.75
CA SER A 255 5.23 -12.35 16.04
C SER A 255 6.59 -12.09 16.73
N GLY A 256 6.53 -11.68 17.99
CA GLY A 256 7.70 -11.41 18.82
C GLY A 256 8.32 -10.03 18.60
N ASN A 257 7.50 -9.00 18.33
CA ASN A 257 7.89 -7.59 18.19
C ASN A 257 8.97 -7.33 17.12
N LYS A 258 8.98 -8.15 16.07
CA LYS A 258 9.90 -7.99 14.94
C LYS A 258 9.24 -7.18 13.85
N LEU A 259 10.00 -6.30 13.20
CA LEU A 259 9.50 -5.51 12.07
C LEU A 259 10.14 -5.98 10.77
N TRP A 260 9.33 -6.36 9.80
CA TRP A 260 9.77 -6.45 8.42
C TRP A 260 9.74 -5.07 7.78
N LEU A 261 10.83 -4.73 7.11
CA LEU A 261 11.00 -3.45 6.43
C LEU A 261 11.10 -3.73 4.93
N GLY A 262 10.15 -3.17 4.18
CA GLY A 262 10.13 -3.19 2.71
C GLY A 262 10.49 -1.82 2.15
N SER A 263 11.18 -1.81 1.02
CA SER A 263 11.53 -0.60 0.27
C SER A 263 11.34 -0.88 -1.21
N VAL A 264 10.99 0.16 -1.98
CA VAL A 264 10.97 0.11 -3.44
C VAL A 264 12.37 0.32 -4.04
N GLU A 265 13.33 0.80 -3.25
CA GLU A 265 14.70 1.14 -3.68
C GLU A 265 15.73 0.10 -3.23
N LEU A 266 15.52 -0.55 -2.08
CA LEU A 266 16.46 -1.56 -1.58
C LEU A 266 16.23 -2.92 -2.25
N ASP A 267 17.32 -3.64 -2.51
CA ASP A 267 17.33 -4.98 -3.10
C ASP A 267 17.22 -6.12 -2.07
N TYR A 268 17.04 -5.76 -0.78
CA TYR A 268 16.87 -6.69 0.33
C TYR A 268 15.66 -6.33 1.19
N ILE A 269 15.16 -7.34 1.93
CA ILE A 269 14.13 -7.15 2.96
C ILE A 269 14.84 -6.92 4.29
N GLY A 270 14.56 -5.80 4.95
CA GLY A 270 15.07 -5.50 6.29
C GLY A 270 14.30 -6.24 7.37
N LEU A 271 14.98 -6.62 8.45
CA LEU A 271 14.36 -7.21 9.63
C LEU A 271 14.94 -6.54 10.88
N LEU A 272 14.10 -5.86 11.63
CA LEU A 272 14.42 -5.34 12.95
C LEU A 272 13.98 -6.37 14.01
N VAL A 273 14.86 -6.65 14.97
CA VAL A 273 14.69 -7.67 16.02
C VAL A 273 14.83 -7.09 17.41
#